data_AF-A0A4Y2JKG0-F1
#
_entry.id   AF-A0A4Y2JKG0-F1
#
_cell.length_a   1.000
_cell.length_b   1.000
_cell.length_c   1.000
_cell.angle_alpha   90.00
_cell.angle_beta   90.00
_cell.angle_gamma   90.00
#
_symmetry.space_group_name_H-M   'P 1'
#
loop_
_entity.id
_entity.type
_entity.pdbx_description
1 polymer ?
#
loop_
_entity_poly.entity_id
_entity_poly.type
_entity_poly.pdbx_seq_one_letter_code
_entity_poly.pdbx_strand_id
1 'polypeptide(L)'
;MNTKNLDYLKGVTLSDEDFSRPSECDIILGSDCFFTILIIGSEGQPIAQSTMFGWVVAGQIRKGSNASSCTQSHLIRVEIDSNIDSILQQFWQVEELPIKMSFLFRRRVL
;
A
#
# COMPACT_ATOMS: atom_id res chain seq x y z
N MET A 1 -7.72 -3.30 12.71
CA MET A 1 -7.56 -2.04 13.45
C MET A 1 -8.94 -1.41 13.64
N ASN A 2 -9.38 -1.05 14.86
CA ASN A 2 -10.74 -0.52 15.10
C ASN A 2 -10.68 0.98 15.42
N THR A 3 -11.22 1.81 14.53
CA THR A 3 -11.19 3.28 14.62
C THR A 3 -12.42 3.89 15.31
N LYS A 4 -13.41 3.08 15.73
CA LYS A 4 -14.69 3.57 16.29
C LYS A 4 -14.54 4.47 17.52
N ASN A 5 -13.44 4.32 18.26
CA ASN A 5 -13.13 5.12 19.47
C ASN A 5 -12.16 6.29 19.19
N LEU A 6 -11.88 6.63 17.94
CA LEU A 6 -11.01 7.73 17.56
C LEU A 6 -11.88 8.91 17.11
N ASP A 7 -12.29 9.75 18.06
CA ASP A 7 -13.22 10.86 17.79
C ASP A 7 -12.72 11.83 16.71
N TYR A 8 -11.40 12.03 16.63
CA TYR A 8 -10.76 12.87 15.62
C TYR A 8 -10.80 12.30 14.19
N LEU A 9 -11.17 11.02 14.04
CA LEU A 9 -11.40 10.37 12.75
C LEU A 9 -12.88 10.35 12.33
N LYS A 10 -13.79 10.86 13.18
CA LYS A 10 -15.22 10.93 12.83
C LYS A 10 -15.44 11.89 11.67
N GLY A 11 -16.19 11.44 10.66
CA GLY A 11 -16.49 12.22 9.46
C GLY A 11 -15.41 12.17 8.37
N VAL A 12 -14.34 11.40 8.57
CA VAL A 12 -13.36 11.12 7.53
C VAL A 12 -13.88 10.00 6.62
N THR A 13 -13.99 10.26 5.32
CA THR A 13 -14.28 9.23 4.32
C THR A 13 -13.02 8.46 4.00
N LEU A 14 -12.94 7.23 4.48
CA LEU A 14 -11.78 6.37 4.29
C LEU A 14 -11.70 5.89 2.83
N SER A 15 -10.48 5.62 2.36
CA SER A 15 -10.23 4.99 1.05
C SER A 15 -10.82 3.60 0.94
N ASP A 16 -10.89 2.91 2.07
CA ASP A 16 -11.51 1.59 2.20
C ASP A 16 -12.41 1.63 3.44
N GLU A 17 -13.72 1.54 3.23
CA GLU A 17 -14.72 1.54 4.31
C GLU A 17 -14.60 0.29 5.20
N ASP A 18 -14.10 -0.82 4.63
CA ASP A 18 -13.93 -2.11 5.28
C ASP A 18 -12.46 -2.40 5.65
N PHE A 19 -11.57 -1.40 5.68
CA PHE A 19 -10.13 -1.54 5.96
C PHE A 19 -9.77 -2.32 7.23
N SER A 20 -10.73 -2.48 8.15
CA SER A 20 -10.59 -3.24 9.39
C SER A 20 -10.75 -4.76 9.21
N ARG A 21 -11.18 -5.21 8.03
CA ARG A 21 -11.43 -6.59 7.64
C ARG A 21 -10.47 -6.99 6.51
N PRO A 22 -9.83 -8.17 6.57
CA PRO A 22 -9.02 -8.65 5.45
C PRO A 22 -9.85 -8.86 4.18
N SER A 23 -9.34 -8.38 3.05
CA SER A 23 -9.91 -8.51 1.69
C SER A 23 -8.78 -8.79 0.67
N GLU A 24 -9.15 -9.07 -0.58
CA GLU A 24 -8.17 -9.15 -1.67
C GLU A 24 -7.55 -7.77 -1.96
N CYS A 25 -6.32 -7.77 -2.48
CA CYS A 25 -5.63 -6.53 -2.84
C CYS A 25 -6.01 -6.13 -4.27
N ASP A 26 -6.66 -4.98 -4.44
CA ASP A 26 -7.05 -4.48 -5.76
C ASP A 26 -5.90 -3.81 -6.51
N ILE A 27 -5.02 -3.08 -5.80
CA ILE A 27 -3.97 -2.25 -6.39
C ILE A 27 -2.70 -2.28 -5.52
N ILE A 28 -1.55 -2.48 -6.17
CA ILE A 28 -0.22 -2.32 -5.57
C ILE A 28 0.37 -1.01 -6.11
N LEU A 29 0.77 -0.10 -5.21
CA LEU A 29 1.43 1.14 -5.59
C LEU A 29 2.95 0.98 -5.54
N GLY A 30 3.62 1.49 -6.58
CA GLY A 30 5.09 1.55 -6.63
C GLY A 30 5.67 2.47 -5.54
N SER A 31 6.94 2.24 -5.19
CA SER A 31 7.63 3.03 -4.17
C SER A 31 7.93 4.47 -4.61
N ASP A 32 7.95 4.71 -5.91
CA ASP A 32 8.03 6.02 -6.55
C ASP A 32 6.82 6.91 -6.21
N CYS A 33 5.65 6.31 -5.96
CA CYS A 33 4.45 7.01 -5.53
C CYS A 33 4.46 7.35 -4.02
N PHE A 34 5.28 6.67 -3.22
CA PHE A 34 5.23 6.70 -1.76
C PHE A 34 5.34 8.12 -1.19
N PHE A 35 6.35 8.88 -1.60
CA PHE A 35 6.58 10.24 -1.07
C PHE A 35 5.58 11.26 -1.60
N THR A 36 4.97 11.02 -2.76
CA THR A 36 3.97 11.90 -3.36
C THR A 36 2.64 11.82 -2.62
N ILE A 37 2.29 10.64 -2.11
CA ILE A 37 1.06 10.42 -1.35
C ILE A 37 1.24 10.64 0.15
N LEU A 38 2.47 10.67 0.68
CA LEU A 38 2.75 10.79 2.12
C LEU A 38 2.56 12.21 2.64
N ILE A 39 1.62 12.38 3.58
CA ILE A 39 1.52 13.59 4.42
C ILE A 39 2.00 13.20 5.82
N ILE A 40 3.01 13.91 6.33
CA ILE A 40 3.63 13.65 7.63
C ILE A 40 2.57 13.76 8.73
N GLY A 41 2.42 12.69 9.52
CA GLY A 41 1.57 12.69 10.71
C GLY A 41 2.37 12.75 12.01
N SER A 42 1.67 12.97 13.12
CA SER A 42 2.27 13.10 14.47
C SER A 42 2.59 11.74 15.10
N GLU A 43 3.69 11.65 15.85
CA GLU A 43 4.09 10.43 16.54
C GLU A 43 3.10 9.98 17.61
N GLY A 44 2.93 8.65 17.75
CA GLY A 44 2.28 8.04 18.91
C GLY A 44 0.75 7.90 18.85
N GLN A 45 0.10 8.38 17.79
CA GLN A 45 -1.32 8.14 17.49
C GLN A 45 -1.48 7.70 16.03
N PRO A 46 -2.56 6.96 15.70
CA PRO A 46 -2.95 6.78 14.31
C PRO A 46 -3.19 8.12 13.63
N ILE A 47 -2.78 8.22 12.38
CA ILE A 47 -2.93 9.40 11.54
C ILE A 47 -3.91 9.07 10.43
N ALA A 48 -4.79 10.02 10.09
CA ALA A 48 -5.52 9.99 8.84
C ALA A 48 -4.72 10.76 7.80
N GLN A 49 -4.35 10.08 6.73
CA GLN A 49 -3.55 10.62 5.65
C GLN A 49 -4.42 10.77 4.42
N SER A 50 -4.55 12.00 3.92
CA SER A 50 -5.28 12.26 2.69
C SER A 50 -4.45 11.80 1.50
N THR A 51 -5.03 10.95 0.65
CA THR A 51 -4.45 10.50 -0.62
C THR A 51 -5.43 10.78 -1.74
N MET A 52 -4.99 10.61 -3.00
CA MET A 52 -5.91 10.72 -4.15
C MET A 52 -7.03 9.66 -4.13
N PHE A 53 -6.85 8.57 -3.39
CA PHE A 53 -7.83 7.50 -3.25
C PHE A 53 -8.73 7.67 -2.02
N GLY A 54 -8.67 8.81 -1.33
CA GLY A 54 -9.35 9.05 -0.06
C GLY A 54 -8.40 9.00 1.14
N TRP A 55 -8.95 8.87 2.35
CA TRP A 55 -8.16 8.90 3.58
C TRP A 55 -7.72 7.52 4.02
N VAL A 56 -6.42 7.36 4.26
CA VAL A 56 -5.81 6.14 4.80
C VAL A 56 -5.52 6.32 6.28
N VAL A 57 -5.87 5.35 7.13
CA VAL A 57 -5.49 5.37 8.55
C VAL A 57 -4.20 4.58 8.75
N ALA A 58 -3.14 5.25 9.20
CA ALA A 58 -1.83 4.66 9.42
C ALA A 58 -1.37 4.84 10.88
N GLY A 59 -0.50 3.97 11.38
CA GLY A 59 0.08 4.07 12.73
C GLY A 59 -0.59 3.18 13.78
N GLN A 60 -0.05 3.21 15.01
CA GLN A 60 -0.43 2.29 16.08
C GLN A 60 -1.53 2.87 16.99
N ILE A 61 -2.61 2.11 17.21
CA ILE A 61 -3.57 2.42 18.27
C ILE A 61 -3.00 1.90 19.60
N ARG A 62 -2.56 2.80 20.48
CA ARG A 62 -2.20 2.45 21.86
C ARG A 62 -3.49 2.20 22.66
N LYS A 63 -3.80 0.95 22.99
CA LYS A 63 -4.87 0.64 23.96
C LYS A 63 -4.37 1.02 25.36
N GLY A 64 -5.24 1.63 26.17
CA GLY A 64 -4.93 1.98 27.57
C GLY A 64 -4.47 0.75 28.37
N SER A 65 -3.67 0.98 29.41
CA SER A 65 -2.93 0.00 30.23
C SER A 65 -3.75 -1.18 30.80
N ASN A 66 -5.08 -1.13 30.72
CA ASN A 66 -5.99 -2.09 31.36
C ASN A 66 -6.65 -3.04 30.34
N ALA A 67 -6.39 -2.87 29.04
CA ALA A 67 -6.85 -3.83 28.03
C ALA A 67 -5.83 -4.97 27.95
N SER A 68 -6.25 -6.19 28.23
CA SER A 68 -5.50 -7.40 27.89
C SER A 68 -5.06 -7.29 26.44
N SER A 69 -3.74 -7.14 26.24
CA SER A 69 -3.15 -7.01 24.91
C SER A 69 -3.37 -8.32 24.16
N CYS A 70 -4.46 -8.42 23.39
CA CYS A 70 -4.46 -9.36 22.29
C CYS A 70 -3.45 -8.81 21.28
N THR A 71 -2.22 -9.30 21.37
CA THR A 71 -1.25 -9.14 20.31
C THR A 71 -1.81 -9.95 19.14
N GLN A 72 -2.56 -9.29 18.27
CA GLN A 72 -3.04 -9.91 17.05
C GLN A 72 -1.85 -10.00 16.09
N SER A 73 -1.04 -11.03 16.29
CA SER A 73 0.05 -11.39 15.40
C SER A 73 -0.55 -11.68 14.03
N HIS A 74 -0.34 -10.78 13.06
CA HIS A 74 -0.58 -11.13 11.67
C HIS A 74 0.55 -12.07 11.27
N LEU A 75 0.23 -13.34 11.06
CA LEU A 75 1.17 -14.29 10.48
C LEU A 75 1.42 -13.85 9.03
N ILE A 76 2.60 -13.31 8.77
CA ILE A 76 3.10 -13.19 7.40
C ILE A 76 3.40 -14.63 6.96
N ARG A 77 2.47 -15.23 6.22
CA ARG A 77 2.73 -16.50 5.55
C ARG A 77 3.69 -16.22 4.40
N VAL A 78 4.96 -16.55 4.61
CA VAL A 78 5.93 -16.63 3.51
C VAL A 78 5.78 -18.02 2.92
N GLU A 79 4.99 -18.12 1.87
CA GLU A 79 4.88 -19.33 1.07
C GLU A 79 5.88 -19.21 -0.07
N ILE A 80 6.83 -20.16 -0.15
CA ILE A 80 7.71 -20.28 -1.32
C ILE A 80 6.86 -20.93 -2.41
N ASP A 81 6.08 -20.11 -3.09
CA ASP A 81 5.34 -20.54 -4.26
C ASP A 81 6.28 -20.47 -5.47
N SER A 82 6.61 -21.62 -6.06
CA SER A 82 7.40 -21.68 -7.29
C SER A 82 6.74 -20.95 -8.47
N ASN A 83 5.43 -20.66 -8.35
CA ASN A 83 4.70 -19.86 -9.31
C ASN A 83 4.99 -18.36 -9.19
N ILE A 84 5.53 -17.88 -8.05
CA ILE A 84 5.75 -16.45 -7.86
C ILE A 84 6.75 -15.88 -8.87
N ASP A 85 7.79 -16.64 -9.20
CA ASP A 85 8.76 -16.27 -10.23
C ASP A 85 8.09 -16.15 -11.62
N SER A 86 7.17 -17.08 -11.94
CA SER A 86 6.41 -17.06 -13.19
C SER A 86 5.41 -15.88 -13.22
N ILE A 87 4.73 -15.63 -12.11
CA ILE A 87 3.79 -14.50 -11.96
C ILE A 87 4.54 -13.17 -12.10
N LEU A 88 5.69 -13.03 -11.45
CA LEU A 88 6.54 -11.84 -11.57
C LEU A 88 7.03 -11.65 -13.01
N GLN A 89 7.46 -12.70 -13.70
CA GLN A 89 7.85 -12.63 -15.11
C GLN A 89 6.69 -12.17 -16.01
N GLN A 90 5.49 -12.70 -15.80
CA GLN A 90 4.29 -12.29 -16.56
C GLN A 90 3.91 -10.85 -16.28
N PHE A 91 3.97 -10.43 -15.01
CA PHE A 91 3.71 -9.05 -14.61
C PHE A 91 4.65 -8.07 -15.35
N TRP A 92 5.96 -8.34 -15.33
CA TRP A 92 6.95 -7.48 -16.01
C TRP A 92 6.77 -7.45 -17.53
N GLN A 93 6.34 -8.54 -18.16
CA GLN A 93 6.05 -8.55 -19.60
C GLN A 93 4.86 -7.64 -19.98
N VAL A 94 3.89 -7.45 -19.08
CA VAL A 94 2.71 -6.61 -19.33
C VAL A 94 3.01 -5.14 -19.10
N GLU A 95 3.88 -4.80 -18.15
CA GLU A 95 4.28 -3.41 -17.86
C GLU A 95 5.33 -2.85 -18.84
N GLU A 96 6.09 -3.71 -19.54
CA GLU A 96 7.04 -3.26 -20.56
C GLU A 96 6.33 -2.56 -21.72
N LEU A 97 6.46 -1.23 -21.80
CA LEU A 97 6.02 -0.46 -22.96
C LEU A 97 6.74 -0.98 -24.22
N PRO A 98 6.03 -1.18 -25.35
CA PRO A 98 6.69 -1.59 -26.58
C PRO A 98 7.73 -0.54 -26.97
N ILE A 99 9.00 -0.88 -26.82
CA ILE A 99 10.10 -0.03 -27.21
C ILE A 99 10.00 0.14 -28.73
N LYS A 100 9.48 1.29 -29.18
CA LYS A 100 9.62 1.69 -30.58
C LYS A 100 11.11 1.97 -30.83
N MET A 101 11.81 0.95 -31.26
CA MET A 101 13.20 0.98 -31.73
C MET A 101 13.37 1.78 -33.04
N SER A 102 12.69 2.91 -33.21
CA SER A 102 12.76 3.70 -34.44
C SER A 102 13.89 4.74 -34.48
N PHE A 103 14.66 4.94 -33.41
CA PHE A 103 15.65 6.03 -33.36
C PHE A 103 17.13 5.62 -33.28
N LEU A 104 17.47 4.34 -33.18
CA LEU A 104 18.88 3.92 -33.07
C LEU A 104 19.51 3.29 -34.33
N PHE A 105 18.80 3.22 -35.46
CA PHE A 105 19.35 2.61 -36.69
C PHE A 105 19.67 3.56 -37.85
N ARG A 106 19.72 4.89 -37.67
CA ARG A 106 20.16 5.77 -38.77
C ARG A 106 21.42 6.59 -38.44
N ARG A 107 22.53 5.96 -38.84
CA ARG A 107 23.75 6.52 -39.49
C ARG A 107 25.04 6.28 -38.70
N ARG A 108 25.63 5.11 -38.97
CA ARG A 108 27.08 5.00 -39.18
C ARG A 108 27.33 4.18 -40.45
N VAL A 109 27.37 4.89 -41.58
CA VAL A 109 28.16 4.51 -42.75
C VAL A 109 28.79 5.80 -43.26
N LEU A 110 30.01 6.07 -42.79
CA LEU A 110 31.26 6.29 -43.52
C LEU A 110 32.34 6.62 -42.48
#